data_AF-A0A8S9VXK9-F1
#
_entry.id   AF-A0A8S9VXK9-F1
#
_cell.length_a   1.000
_cell.length_b   1.000
_cell.length_c   1.000
_cell.angle_alpha   90.00
_cell.angle_beta   90.00
_cell.angle_gamma   90.00
#
_symmetry.space_group_name_H-M   'P 1'
#
loop_
_entity.id
_entity.type
_entity.pdbx_description
1 polymer ?
#
loop_
_entity_poly.entity_id
_entity_poly.type
_entity_poly.pdbx_seq_one_letter_code
_entity_poly.pdbx_strand_id
1 'polypeptide(L)' 'MDYSVKLHPNAVALLGSLDEITRDRIKSALEHLEFNPFKSRSKTDIKKLKGTKGRHDMYRLRVGGLGPSIQLNLTQYG' A
#
# COMPACT_ATOMS: atom_id res chain seq x y z
N MET A 1 -6.95 -14.43 3.09
CA MET A 1 -6.00 -13.35 2.80
C MET A 1 -4.76 -14.01 2.26
N ASP A 2 -4.42 -13.73 1.01
CA ASP A 2 -3.32 -14.41 0.31
C ASP A 2 -1.99 -13.65 0.52
N TYR A 3 -2.08 -12.38 0.94
CA TYR A 3 -0.95 -11.51 1.23
C TYR A 3 -1.11 -10.82 2.58
N SER A 4 -0.01 -10.67 3.31
CA SER A 4 0.14 -9.79 4.47
C SER A 4 0.68 -8.44 4.03
N VAL A 5 -0.03 -7.38 4.37
CA VAL A 5 0.38 -5.99 4.14
C VAL A 5 0.97 -5.42 5.43
N LYS A 6 2.22 -4.97 5.38
CA LYS A 6 2.87 -4.26 6.51
C LYS A 6 3.22 -2.83 6.10
N LEU A 7 2.71 -1.86 6.84
CA LEU A 7 2.99 -0.45 6.63
C LEU A 7 4.33 -0.06 7.26
N HIS A 8 5.07 0.83 6.59
CA HIS A 8 6.25 1.45 7.19
C HIS A 8 5.82 2.42 8.31
N PRO A 9 6.59 2.60 9.40
CA PRO A 9 6.23 3.53 10.49
C PRO A 9 5.94 4.95 9.99
N ASN A 10 6.73 5.45 9.03
CA ASN A 10 6.49 6.76 8.40
C ASN A 10 5.14 6.84 7.68
N ALA A 11 4.65 5.73 7.12
CA ALA A 11 3.33 5.68 6.51
C ALA A 11 2.22 5.76 7.56
N VAL A 12 2.41 5.13 8.72
CA VAL A 12 1.47 5.22 9.85
C VAL A 12 1.40 6.66 10.37
N ALA A 13 2.54 7.33 10.52
CA ALA A 13 2.59 8.74 10.90
C ALA A 13 1.86 9.63 9.88
N LEU A 14 2.10 9.40 8.58
CA LEU A 14 1.40 10.11 7.51
C LEU A 14 -0.12 9.88 7.58
N LEU A 15 -0.56 8.63 7.75
CA LEU A 15 -1.98 8.28 7.90
C LEU A 15 -2.65 9.00 9.07
N GLY A 16 -1.93 9.21 10.17
CA GLY A 16 -2.39 9.98 11.32
C GLY A 16 -2.62 11.46 11.02
N SER A 17 -1.85 12.02 10.08
CA SER A 17 -1.94 13.44 9.67
C SER A 17 -2.95 13.74 8.55
N LEU A 18 -3.52 12.71 7.91
CA LEU A 18 -4.45 12.86 6.79
C LEU A 18 -5.88 13.08 7.27
N ASP A 19 -6.68 13.71 6.41
CA ASP A 19 -8.12 13.82 6.60
C ASP A 19 -8.80 12.44 6.55
N GLU A 20 -9.95 12.35 7.21
CA GLU A 20 -10.70 11.10 7.37
C GLU A 20 -11.07 10.46 6.03
N ILE A 21 -11.49 11.26 5.05
CA ILE A 21 -11.87 10.79 3.71
C ILE A 21 -10.66 10.16 3.00
N THR A 22 -9.51 10.79 3.06
CA THR A 22 -8.28 10.25 2.45
C THR A 22 -7.81 9.00 3.19
N ARG A 23 -7.87 8.99 4.51
CA ARG A 23 -7.50 7.83 5.34
C ARG A 23 -8.36 6.62 5.04
N ASP A 24 -9.67 6.78 4.93
CA ASP A 24 -10.60 5.70 4.62
C ASP A 24 -10.35 5.12 3.22
N ARG A 25 -10.10 5.99 2.23
CA ARG A 25 -9.71 5.54 0.88
C ARG A 25 -8.44 4.69 0.91
N ILE A 26 -7.46 5.08 1.71
CA ILE A 26 -6.21 4.31 1.83
C ILE A 26 -6.48 2.98 2.54
N LYS A 27 -7.28 2.98 3.61
CA LYS A 27 -7.62 1.75 4.33
C LYS A 27 -8.30 0.72 3.40
N SER A 28 -9.32 1.13 2.65
CA SER A 28 -9.96 0.26 1.66
C SER A 28 -8.99 -0.19 0.55
N ALA A 29 -8.06 0.67 0.13
CA ALA A 29 -7.03 0.29 -0.82
C ALA A 29 -6.09 -0.79 -0.25
N LEU A 30 -5.70 -0.69 1.03
CA LEU A 30 -4.84 -1.66 1.71
C LEU A 30 -5.52 -3.03 1.87
N GLU A 31 -6.79 -3.05 2.30
CA GLU A 31 -7.58 -4.28 2.42
C GLU A 31 -7.64 -5.02 1.07
N HIS A 32 -7.83 -4.28 -0.01
CA HIS A 32 -7.82 -4.86 -1.36
C HIS A 32 -6.46 -5.45 -1.78
N LEU A 33 -5.34 -4.99 -1.21
CA LEU A 33 -4.01 -5.57 -1.47
C LEU A 33 -3.83 -6.94 -0.82
N GLU A 34 -4.54 -7.23 0.28
CA GLU A 34 -4.46 -8.53 0.98
C GLU A 34 -5.06 -9.68 0.15
N PHE A 35 -5.99 -9.36 -0.74
CA PHE A 35 -6.65 -10.32 -1.63
C PHE A 35 -6.07 -10.32 -3.05
N ASN A 36 -5.75 -9.16 -3.62
CA ASN A 36 -5.18 -9.08 -4.96
C ASN A 36 -4.32 -7.82 -5.13
N PRO A 37 -3.02 -7.89 -4.80
CA PRO A 37 -2.16 -6.72 -4.78
C PRO A 37 -1.76 -6.23 -6.17
N PHE A 38 -1.75 -7.08 -7.20
CA PHE A 38 -1.27 -6.70 -8.53
C PHE A 38 -2.37 -6.26 -9.50
N LYS A 39 -3.63 -6.36 -9.09
CA LYS A 39 -4.75 -5.88 -9.92
C LYS A 39 -4.74 -4.35 -9.97
N SER A 40 -4.55 -3.82 -11.17
CA SER A 40 -4.71 -2.39 -11.46
C SER A 40 -6.13 -1.94 -11.12
N ARG A 41 -6.24 -0.84 -10.36
CA ARG A 41 -7.52 -0.28 -9.93
C ARG A 41 -7.55 1.20 -10.30
N SER A 42 -8.71 1.67 -10.77
CA SER A 42 -8.87 3.09 -11.05
C SER A 42 -8.60 3.91 -9.79
N LYS A 43 -7.69 4.89 -9.88
CA LYS A 43 -7.23 5.75 -8.77
C LYS A 43 -6.42 5.03 -7.69
N THR A 44 -5.97 3.78 -7.88
CA THR A 44 -5.06 3.11 -6.95
C THR A 44 -3.97 2.39 -7.72
N ASP A 45 -2.76 2.93 -7.65
CA ASP A 45 -1.59 2.39 -8.34
C ASP A 45 -0.62 1.76 -7.33
N ILE A 46 -0.09 0.59 -7.66
CA ILE A 46 0.89 -0.11 -6.84
C ILE A 46 2.11 -0.45 -7.69
N LYS A 47 3.27 0.03 -7.23
CA LYS A 47 4.53 -0.15 -7.94
C LYS A 47 5.56 -0.77 -7.02
N LYS A 48 6.15 -1.89 -7.46
CA LYS A 48 7.30 -2.49 -6.78
C LYS A 48 8.49 -1.53 -6.87
N LEU A 49 9.12 -1.25 -5.73
CA LEU A 49 10.33 -0.45 -5.67
C LEU A 49 11.52 -1.30 -6.13
N LYS A 50 12.35 -0.74 -7.01
CA LYS A 50 13.58 -1.40 -7.46
C LYS A 50 14.65 -1.20 -6.38
N GLY A 51 15.40 -2.26 -6.05
CA GLY A 51 16.52 -2.20 -5.09
C GLY A 51 16.35 -3.07 -3.84
N THR A 52 15.14 -3.55 -3.55
CA THR A 52 14.92 -4.58 -2.52
C THR A 52 15.05 -5.97 -3.13
N LYS A 53 16.18 -6.64 -2.89
CA LYS A 53 16.36 -8.06 -3.21
C LYS A 53 16.21 -8.87 -1.92
N GLY A 54 15.17 -9.70 -1.79
CA GLY A 54 15.03 -10.63 -0.67
C GLY A 54 13.59 -10.82 -0.17
N ARG A 55 13.45 -11.25 1.10
CA ARG A 55 12.18 -11.65 1.75
C ARG A 55 11.13 -10.54 1.94
N HIS A 56 11.44 -9.29 1.60
CA HIS A 56 10.54 -8.15 1.76
C HIS A 56 10.59 -7.29 0.50
N ASP A 57 9.77 -7.65 -0.48
CA ASP A 57 9.54 -6.78 -1.61
C ASP A 57 8.85 -5.51 -1.13
N MET A 58 9.50 -4.36 -1.33
CA MET A 58 8.90 -3.07 -1.03
C MET A 58 8.02 -2.61 -2.19
N TYR A 59 6.85 -2.09 -1.83
CA TYR A 59 5.88 -1.54 -2.76
C TYR A 59 5.53 -0.12 -2.36
N ARG A 60 5.19 0.67 -3.37
CA ARG A 60 4.60 2.00 -3.20
C ARG A 60 3.16 1.94 -3.67
N LEU A 61 2.23 2.19 -2.74
CA LEU A 61 0.82 2.42 -3.02
C LEU A 61 0.58 3.91 -3.21
N ARG A 62 -0.07 4.28 -4.31
CA ARG A 62 -0.56 5.63 -4.57
C ARG A 62 -2.07 5.58 -4.63
N VAL A 63 -2.73 6.36 -3.78
CA VAL A 63 -4.18 6.46 -3.72
C VAL A 63 -4.59 7.84 -4.24
N GLY A 64 -5.32 7.87 -5.35
CA GLY A 64 -5.74 9.08 -6.07
C GLY A 64 -4.77 9.51 -7.19
N GLY A 65 -5.10 10.64 -7.83
CA GLY A 65 -4.29 11.25 -8.88
C GLY A 65 -3.09 12.04 -8.33
N LEU A 66 -3.31 12.93 -7.36
CA LEU A 66 -2.28 13.71 -6.65
C LEU A 66 -2.11 13.30 -5.18
N GLY A 67 -2.74 12.20 -4.76
CA GLY A 67 -2.77 11.79 -3.36
C GLY A 67 -1.44 11.22 -2.85
N PRO A 68 -1.37 11.00 -1.53
CA PRO A 68 -0.15 10.56 -0.85
C PRO A 68 0.35 9.21 -1.37
N SER A 69 1.67 9.08 -1.39
CA SER A 69 2.37 7.82 -1.68
C SER A 69 2.74 7.14 -0.38
N ILE A 70 2.37 5.88 -0.22
CA ILE A 70 2.66 5.10 0.99
C ILE A 70 3.56 3.92 0.64
N GLN A 71 4.64 3.78 1.40
CA GLN A 71 5.54 2.63 1.33
C GLN A 71 5.04 1.51 2.23
N LEU A 72 4.99 0.31 1.67
CA LEU A 72 4.50 -0.89 2.34
C LEU A 72 5.22 -2.13 1.85
N ASN A 73 5.31 -3.13 2.72
CA ASN A 73 5.83 -4.45 2.40
C ASN A 73 4.64 -5.38 2.16
N LEU A 74 4.68 -6.12 1.05
CA LEU A 74 3.76 -7.22 0.81
C LEU A 74 4.50 -8.53 1.01
N THR A 75 3.92 -9.44 1.77
CA THR A 75 4.46 -10.78 1.99
C THR A 75 3.36 -11.78 1.64
N GLN A 76 3.59 -12.63 0.65
CA GLN A 76 2.65 -13.68 0.26
C GLN A 76 2.65 -14.78 1.33
N TYR A 77 1.47 -15.28 1.70
CA TYR A 77 1.38 -16.53 2.45
C TYR A 77 1.66 -17.67 1.46
N GLY A 78 2.71 -18.44 1.75
CA GLY A 78 3.11 -19.62 0.98
C GLY A 78 2.26 -20.83 1.31
#